data_AF-A0AAN0IU81-F1
#
_entry.id   AF-A0AAN0IU81-F1
#
_cell.length_a   1.000
_cell.length_b   1.000
_cell.length_c   1.000
_cell.angle_alpha   90.00
_cell.angle_beta   90.00
_cell.angle_gamma   90.00
#
_symmetry.space_group_name_H-M   'P 1'
#
loop_
_entity.id
_entity.type
_entity.pdbx_description
1 polymer ?
#
loop_
_entity_poly.entity_id
_entity_poly.type
_entity_poly.pdbx_seq_one_letter_code
_entity_poly.pdbx_strand_id
1 'polypeptide(L)'
;MDQKARFTPKGIDVEFIGEDQKCIRKVLAGDVQLVYISPESLMCNAIYRNMLLSPVYKEKLVALVVDEAHCVKSWGDKFRLAYAHLGDIRSLLPSHVNVMALTATATHDTYGAVIQRLSMRDVVLIGCEPNRANISFAVEPKSDVEVFCSNVASGLRSLGTEYPKTVIF
;
A
#
# COMPACT_ATOMS: atom_id res chain seq x y z
N MET A 1 11.63 -2.35 1.41
CA MET A 1 12.75 -3.01 0.70
C MET A 1 12.30 -3.64 -0.61
N ASP A 2 11.19 -4.40 -0.63
CA ASP A 2 10.74 -5.14 -1.81
C ASP A 2 10.44 -4.26 -3.05
N GLN A 3 9.73 -3.14 -2.87
CA GLN A 3 9.34 -2.31 -4.02
C GLN A 3 10.52 -1.56 -4.67
N LYS A 4 11.48 -1.02 -3.91
CA LYS A 4 12.67 -0.35 -4.49
C LYS A 4 13.47 -1.32 -5.37
N ALA A 5 13.70 -2.53 -4.89
CA ALA A 5 14.40 -3.59 -5.64
C ALA A 5 13.69 -4.00 -6.94
N ARG A 6 12.36 -3.86 -7.00
CA ARG A 6 11.55 -4.16 -8.19
C ARG A 6 11.65 -3.09 -9.29
N PHE A 7 11.96 -1.85 -8.92
CA PHE A 7 11.98 -0.70 -9.85
C PHE A 7 13.39 -0.30 -10.30
N THR A 8 14.42 -0.52 -9.48
CA THR A 8 15.82 -0.23 -9.86
C THR A 8 16.27 -0.91 -11.16
N PRO A 9 15.96 -2.19 -11.43
CA PRO A 9 16.32 -2.83 -12.70
C PRO A 9 15.62 -2.23 -13.93
N LYS A 10 14.55 -1.46 -13.71
CA LYS A 10 13.79 -0.78 -14.75
C LYS A 10 14.28 0.65 -15.01
N GLY A 11 15.35 1.08 -14.34
CA GLY A 11 15.87 2.44 -14.44
C GLY A 11 14.96 3.49 -13.82
N ILE A 12 14.10 3.10 -12.88
CA ILE A 12 13.21 4.04 -12.17
C ILE A 12 13.85 4.39 -10.83
N ASP A 13 14.10 5.67 -10.60
CA ASP A 13 14.65 6.18 -9.35
C ASP A 13 13.57 6.21 -8.27
N VAL A 14 13.81 5.44 -7.20
CA VAL A 14 12.87 5.27 -6.09
C VAL A 14 13.55 5.57 -4.77
N GLU A 15 12.94 6.45 -3.97
CA GLU A 15 13.39 6.72 -2.61
C GLU A 15 12.28 6.55 -1.57
N PHE A 16 12.70 6.19 -0.36
CA PHE A 16 11.83 6.07 0.80
C PHE A 16 12.15 7.20 1.78
N ILE A 17 11.16 8.00 2.09
CA ILE A 17 11.23 9.01 3.15
C ILE A 17 10.90 8.30 4.47
N GLY A 18 11.94 8.05 5.27
CA GLY A 18 11.87 7.45 6.59
C GLY A 18 12.98 7.98 7.50
N GLU A 19 13.65 7.09 8.23
CA GLU A 19 14.72 7.47 9.18
C GLU A 19 16.04 7.87 8.51
N ASP A 20 16.34 7.36 7.30
CA ASP A 20 17.61 7.65 6.63
C ASP A 20 17.54 8.99 5.86
N GLN A 21 18.14 10.03 6.44
CA GLN A 21 18.17 11.38 5.87
C GLN A 21 19.08 11.51 4.63
N LYS A 22 19.86 10.48 4.27
CA LYS A 22 20.84 10.59 3.17
C LYS A 22 20.19 10.94 1.82
N CYS A 23 18.97 10.49 1.58
CA CYS A 23 18.28 10.70 0.31
C CYS A 23 17.40 11.97 0.28
N ILE A 24 17.27 12.69 1.41
CA ILE A 24 16.33 13.81 1.52
C ILE A 24 16.63 14.92 0.50
N ARG A 25 17.92 15.20 0.24
CA ARG A 25 18.32 16.27 -0.68
C ARG A 25 17.84 16.04 -2.11
N LYS A 26 17.97 14.80 -2.60
CA LYS A 26 17.50 14.41 -3.94
C LYS A 26 15.98 14.50 -4.04
N VAL A 27 15.30 14.06 -2.99
CA VAL A 27 13.84 14.12 -2.95
C VAL A 27 13.37 15.58 -2.93
N LEU A 28 13.95 16.44 -2.10
CA LEU A 28 13.62 17.87 -2.07
C LEU A 28 13.94 18.60 -3.38
N ALA A 29 14.97 18.17 -4.10
CA ALA A 29 15.32 18.70 -5.42
C ALA A 29 14.39 18.21 -6.56
N GLY A 30 13.53 17.22 -6.30
CA GLY A 30 12.67 16.61 -7.32
C GLY A 30 13.46 15.81 -8.35
N ASP A 31 14.55 15.16 -7.91
CA ASP A 31 15.43 14.31 -8.72
C ASP A 31 15.14 12.82 -8.49
N VAL A 32 13.90 12.49 -8.12
CA VAL A 32 13.43 11.13 -7.85
C VAL A 32 12.08 10.94 -8.52
N GLN A 33 11.89 9.81 -9.21
CA GLN A 33 10.66 9.55 -9.96
C GLN A 33 9.54 9.00 -9.08
N LEU A 34 9.89 8.21 -8.06
CA LEU A 34 8.91 7.63 -7.12
C LEU A 34 9.38 7.80 -5.68
N VAL A 35 8.53 8.43 -4.87
CA VAL A 35 8.81 8.69 -3.45
C VAL A 35 7.78 7.96 -2.61
N TYR A 36 8.24 7.01 -1.80
CA TYR A 36 7.44 6.37 -0.77
C TYR A 36 7.56 7.16 0.52
N ILE A 37 6.42 7.52 1.12
CA ILE A 37 6.37 8.26 2.36
C ILE A 37 5.20 7.76 3.21
N SER A 38 5.40 7.62 4.52
CA SER A 38 4.29 7.33 5.42
C SER A 38 3.39 8.56 5.59
N PRO A 39 2.08 8.38 5.81
CA PRO A 39 1.17 9.49 6.09
C PRO A 39 1.66 10.34 7.27
N GLU A 40 2.17 9.70 8.34
CA GLU A 40 2.69 10.37 9.52
C GLU A 40 3.88 11.28 9.18
N SER A 41 4.84 10.81 8.37
CA SER A 41 5.94 11.64 7.91
C SER A 41 5.46 12.79 7.06
N LEU A 42 4.57 12.54 6.09
CA LEU A 42 4.09 13.56 5.17
C LEU A 42 3.30 14.67 5.88
N MET A 43 2.52 14.31 6.88
CA MET A 43 1.65 15.23 7.61
C MET A 43 2.34 15.98 8.74
N CYS A 44 3.13 15.27 9.56
CA CYS A 44 3.69 15.85 10.78
C CYS A 44 5.02 16.58 10.52
N ASN A 45 5.69 16.36 9.39
CA ASN A 45 6.96 17.00 9.07
C ASN A 45 6.77 18.22 8.14
N ALA A 46 7.11 19.41 8.64
CA ALA A 46 7.02 20.65 7.87
C ALA A 46 7.90 20.65 6.61
N ILE A 47 9.02 19.93 6.60
CA ILE A 47 9.92 19.86 5.44
C ILE A 47 9.18 19.28 4.23
N TYR A 48 8.42 18.19 4.41
CA TYR A 48 7.71 17.54 3.29
C TYR A 48 6.45 18.30 2.88
N ARG A 49 5.78 18.99 3.81
CA ARG A 49 4.69 19.91 3.46
C ARG A 49 5.21 21.10 2.64
N ASN A 50 6.35 21.68 3.03
CA ASN A 50 6.99 22.77 2.28
C ASN A 50 7.53 22.28 0.93
N MET A 51 8.00 21.03 0.86
CA MET A 51 8.39 20.38 -0.40
C MET A 51 7.22 20.38 -1.38
N LEU A 52 6.01 19.95 -0.97
CA LEU A 52 4.82 19.98 -1.84
C LEU A 52 4.44 21.39 -2.31
N LEU A 53 4.72 22.42 -1.49
CA LEU A 53 4.47 23.82 -1.84
C LEU A 53 5.56 24.46 -2.71
N SER A 54 6.70 23.79 -2.88
CA SER A 54 7.85 24.31 -3.64
C SER A 54 7.53 24.43 -5.13
N PRO A 55 8.15 25.38 -5.86
CA PRO A 55 7.96 25.50 -7.32
C PRO A 55 8.25 24.19 -8.06
N VAL A 56 9.29 23.46 -7.63
CA VAL A 56 9.70 22.18 -8.22
C VAL A 56 8.56 21.16 -8.18
N TYR A 57 7.93 20.98 -7.02
CA TYR A 57 6.83 20.02 -6.89
C TYR A 57 5.53 20.52 -7.49
N LYS A 58 5.31 21.84 -7.50
CA LYS A 58 4.17 22.42 -8.22
C LYS A 58 4.23 22.19 -9.73
N GLU A 59 5.42 21.98 -10.29
CA GLU A 59 5.61 21.70 -11.71
C GLU A 59 5.74 20.19 -12.01
N LYS A 60 6.53 19.46 -11.19
CA LYS A 60 6.91 18.08 -11.48
C LYS A 60 5.98 17.01 -10.89
N LEU A 61 5.21 17.31 -9.84
CA LEU A 61 4.38 16.29 -9.19
C LEU A 61 3.17 15.94 -10.08
N VAL A 62 3.09 14.68 -10.51
CA VAL A 62 2.02 14.24 -11.42
C VAL A 62 0.89 13.48 -10.73
N ALA A 63 1.19 12.80 -9.62
CA ALA A 63 0.22 11.98 -8.92
C ALA A 63 0.55 11.82 -7.42
N LEU A 64 -0.50 11.69 -6.62
CA LEU A 64 -0.48 11.16 -5.26
C LEU A 64 -1.16 9.78 -5.26
N VAL A 65 -0.44 8.75 -4.84
CA VAL A 65 -0.98 7.39 -4.73
C VAL A 65 -1.10 7.03 -3.25
N VAL A 66 -2.31 6.70 -2.81
CA VAL A 66 -2.61 6.23 -1.46
C VAL A 66 -2.82 4.73 -1.51
N ASP A 67 -1.83 3.98 -1.02
CA ASP A 67 -1.92 2.53 -0.87
C ASP A 67 -2.69 2.15 0.41
N GLU A 68 -3.27 0.97 0.43
CA GLU A 68 -4.14 0.48 1.52
C GLU A 68 -5.21 1.49 1.95
N ALA A 69 -5.84 2.16 0.98
CA ALA A 69 -6.77 3.26 1.22
C ALA A 69 -7.96 2.89 2.11
N HIS A 70 -8.31 1.60 2.23
CA HIS A 70 -9.32 1.13 3.18
C HIS A 70 -9.01 1.48 4.65
N CYS A 71 -7.77 1.82 4.97
CA CYS A 71 -7.34 2.27 6.30
C CYS A 71 -8.08 3.54 6.76
N VAL A 72 -8.56 4.39 5.84
CA VAL A 72 -9.33 5.60 6.20
C VAL A 72 -10.68 5.30 6.85
N LYS A 73 -11.20 4.08 6.68
CA LYS A 73 -12.47 3.60 7.25
C LYS A 73 -12.25 2.54 8.32
N SER A 74 -11.30 1.64 8.11
CA SER A 74 -11.29 0.34 8.79
C SER A 74 -10.94 0.43 10.28
N TRP A 75 -10.50 1.58 10.77
CA TRP A 75 -10.18 1.78 12.18
C TRP A 75 -10.46 3.24 12.53
N GLY A 76 -11.30 3.48 13.54
CA GLY A 76 -11.49 4.82 14.12
C GLY A 76 -10.20 5.38 14.74
N ASP A 77 -10.35 6.32 15.68
CA ASP A 77 -9.31 7.18 16.30
C ASP A 77 -8.08 6.49 16.96
N LYS A 78 -7.83 5.19 16.74
CA LYS A 78 -6.73 4.42 17.36
C LYS A 78 -5.74 3.76 16.39
N PHE A 79 -5.98 3.77 15.07
CA PHE A 79 -5.01 3.22 14.11
C PHE A 79 -4.80 4.17 12.93
N ARG A 80 -3.58 4.74 12.87
CA ARG A 80 -3.10 5.67 11.84
C ARG A 80 -4.02 6.87 11.58
N LEU A 81 -4.26 7.70 12.60
CA LEU A 81 -4.96 8.99 12.49
C LEU A 81 -4.53 9.82 11.27
N ALA A 82 -3.25 9.75 10.89
CA ALA A 82 -2.74 10.45 9.72
C ALA A 82 -3.48 10.08 8.41
N TYR A 83 -3.98 8.84 8.23
CA TYR A 83 -4.80 8.48 7.06
C TYR A 83 -6.11 9.28 7.00
N ALA A 84 -6.74 9.56 8.15
CA ALA A 84 -8.00 10.30 8.20
C ALA A 84 -7.85 11.76 7.73
N HIS A 85 -6.64 12.31 7.85
CA HIS A 85 -6.32 13.69 7.50
C HIS A 85 -5.54 13.82 6.18
N LEU A 86 -5.29 12.72 5.45
CA LEU A 86 -4.65 12.78 4.12
C LEU A 86 -5.44 13.63 3.12
N GLY A 87 -6.76 13.77 3.30
CA GLY A 87 -7.58 14.69 2.52
C GLY A 87 -7.08 16.14 2.58
N ASP A 88 -6.51 16.57 3.70
CA ASP A 88 -6.05 17.94 3.92
C ASP A 88 -4.86 18.28 3.01
N ILE A 89 -4.04 17.28 2.66
CA ILE A 89 -2.88 17.44 1.77
C ILE A 89 -3.31 17.91 0.38
N ARG A 90 -4.52 17.59 -0.06
CA ARG A 90 -5.01 18.04 -1.38
C ARG A 90 -5.08 19.55 -1.51
N SER A 91 -5.25 20.27 -0.41
CA SER A 91 -5.20 21.74 -0.43
C SER A 91 -3.80 22.27 -0.78
N LEU A 92 -2.76 21.45 -0.58
CA LEU A 92 -1.37 21.78 -0.90
C LEU A 92 -0.98 21.38 -2.32
N LEU A 93 -1.75 20.49 -2.95
CA LEU A 93 -1.46 19.97 -4.29
C LEU A 93 -1.99 20.90 -5.39
N PRO A 94 -1.25 21.08 -6.48
CA PRO A 94 -1.78 21.71 -7.69
C PRO A 94 -3.01 21.00 -8.24
N SER A 95 -3.87 21.75 -8.95
CA SER A 95 -5.12 21.23 -9.52
C SER A 95 -4.94 20.13 -10.58
N HIS A 96 -3.77 20.03 -11.21
CA HIS A 96 -3.47 19.02 -12.22
C HIS A 96 -2.99 17.68 -11.63
N VAL A 97 -2.70 17.62 -10.32
CA VAL A 97 -2.17 16.40 -9.69
C VAL A 97 -3.29 15.37 -9.53
N ASN A 98 -3.07 14.18 -10.09
CA ASN A 98 -4.03 13.09 -9.97
C ASN A 98 -3.94 12.41 -8.61
N VAL A 99 -5.07 11.96 -8.06
CA VAL A 99 -5.10 11.18 -6.82
C VAL A 99 -5.61 9.78 -7.11
N MET A 100 -4.83 8.77 -6.77
CA MET A 100 -5.17 7.36 -6.91
C MET A 100 -5.23 6.70 -5.55
N ALA A 101 -6.26 5.90 -5.30
CA ALA A 101 -6.42 5.12 -4.09
C ALA A 101 -6.44 3.63 -4.43
N LEU A 102 -5.61 2.84 -3.78
CA LEU A 102 -5.45 1.40 -4.02
C LEU A 102 -5.86 0.62 -2.76
N THR A 103 -6.61 -0.46 -2.93
CA THR A 103 -6.94 -1.38 -1.85
C THR A 103 -7.34 -2.74 -2.39
N ALA A 104 -6.98 -3.81 -1.68
CA ALA A 104 -7.43 -5.16 -2.01
C ALA A 104 -8.83 -5.46 -1.43
N THR A 105 -9.19 -4.81 -0.32
CA THR A 105 -10.44 -5.03 0.40
C THR A 105 -11.28 -3.76 0.40
N ALA A 106 -12.35 -3.75 -0.40
CA ALA A 106 -13.30 -2.65 -0.43
C ALA A 106 -14.73 -3.16 -0.52
N THR A 107 -15.50 -2.98 0.54
CA THR A 107 -16.96 -3.06 0.46
C THR A 107 -17.50 -1.77 -0.17
N HIS A 108 -18.81 -1.75 -0.47
CA HIS A 108 -19.40 -0.56 -1.08
C HIS A 108 -19.23 0.70 -0.21
N ASP A 109 -19.47 0.55 1.09
CA ASP A 109 -19.25 1.61 2.06
C ASP A 109 -17.78 2.03 2.17
N THR A 110 -16.83 1.14 1.89
CA THR A 110 -15.39 1.46 1.94
C THR A 110 -15.00 2.42 0.82
N TYR A 111 -15.44 2.21 -0.42
CA TYR A 111 -15.12 3.17 -1.49
C TYR A 111 -15.72 4.54 -1.19
N GLY A 112 -16.95 4.59 -0.66
CA GLY A 112 -17.61 5.86 -0.32
C GLY A 112 -16.82 6.66 0.72
N ALA A 113 -16.36 5.98 1.77
CA ALA A 113 -15.52 6.60 2.80
C ALA A 113 -14.17 7.07 2.24
N VAL A 114 -13.53 6.29 1.35
CA VAL A 114 -12.27 6.68 0.71
C VAL A 114 -12.44 7.94 -0.14
N ILE A 115 -13.46 7.97 -1.00
CA ILE A 115 -13.75 9.12 -1.86
C ILE A 115 -13.98 10.37 -1.00
N GLN A 116 -14.79 10.25 0.06
CA GLN A 116 -15.08 11.37 0.94
C GLN A 116 -13.85 11.85 1.73
N ARG A 117 -13.13 10.95 2.40
CA ARG A 117 -12.00 11.31 3.28
C ARG A 117 -10.79 11.81 2.52
N LEU A 118 -10.55 11.28 1.32
CA LEU A 118 -9.50 11.77 0.41
C LEU A 118 -10.00 12.90 -0.50
N SER A 119 -11.16 13.49 -0.21
CA SER A 119 -11.79 14.58 -0.99
C SER A 119 -11.76 14.39 -2.52
N MET A 120 -11.92 13.14 -2.98
CA MET A 120 -11.80 12.77 -4.40
C MET A 120 -12.94 13.33 -5.23
N ARG A 121 -12.60 13.78 -6.44
CA ARG A 121 -13.51 14.38 -7.43
C ARG A 121 -13.37 13.60 -8.73
N ASP A 122 -14.45 13.50 -9.49
CA ASP A 122 -14.48 12.85 -10.81
C ASP A 122 -13.88 11.43 -10.80
N VAL A 123 -14.29 10.63 -9.80
CA VAL A 123 -13.66 9.34 -9.50
C VAL A 123 -14.05 8.28 -10.51
N VAL A 124 -13.06 7.65 -11.11
CA VAL A 124 -13.22 6.40 -11.88
C VAL A 124 -12.98 5.22 -10.94
N LEU A 125 -14.02 4.41 -10.71
CA LEU A 125 -13.93 3.20 -9.91
C LEU A 125 -13.53 2.02 -10.80
N ILE A 126 -12.40 1.40 -10.50
CA ILE A 126 -11.91 0.19 -11.17
C ILE A 126 -11.87 -0.93 -10.14
N GLY A 127 -12.68 -1.96 -10.35
CA GLY A 127 -12.72 -3.16 -9.50
C GLY A 127 -12.43 -4.41 -10.30
N CYS A 128 -11.79 -5.38 -9.66
CA CYS A 128 -11.53 -6.71 -10.22
C CYS A 128 -12.20 -7.76 -9.35
N GLU A 129 -12.70 -8.83 -9.97
CA GLU A 129 -13.18 -10.00 -9.23
C GLU A 129 -12.00 -10.65 -8.49
N PRO A 130 -12.09 -10.90 -7.17
CA PRO A 130 -11.00 -11.50 -6.42
C PRO A 130 -10.89 -13.01 -6.65
N ASN A 131 -11.86 -13.61 -7.35
CA ASN A 131 -11.92 -15.04 -7.61
C ASN A 131 -10.67 -15.51 -8.37
N ARG A 132 -10.11 -16.63 -7.91
CA ARG A 132 -8.97 -17.29 -8.56
C ARG A 132 -9.38 -18.69 -8.94
N ALA A 133 -9.62 -18.92 -10.23
CA ALA A 133 -10.06 -20.20 -10.76
C ALA A 133 -9.07 -21.36 -10.47
N ASN A 134 -7.82 -21.06 -10.16
CA ASN A 134 -6.79 -22.02 -9.76
C ASN A 134 -6.74 -22.30 -8.24
N ILE A 135 -7.66 -21.73 -7.45
CA ILE A 135 -7.81 -22.00 -6.01
C ILE A 135 -9.09 -22.81 -5.81
N SER A 136 -8.95 -23.99 -5.21
CA SER A 136 -10.06 -24.84 -4.78
C SER A 136 -10.23 -24.74 -3.27
N PHE A 137 -11.48 -24.69 -2.81
CA PHE A 137 -11.81 -24.69 -1.39
C PHE A 137 -12.33 -26.07 -0.97
N ALA A 138 -11.80 -26.61 0.12
CA ALA A 138 -12.27 -27.83 0.75
C ALA A 138 -12.48 -27.58 2.25
N VAL A 139 -13.49 -28.22 2.83
CA VAL A 139 -13.77 -28.18 4.27
C VAL A 139 -13.79 -29.62 4.75
N GLU A 140 -12.93 -29.93 5.71
CA GLU A 140 -12.85 -31.25 6.33
C GLU A 140 -13.17 -31.15 7.82
N PRO A 141 -13.84 -32.16 8.42
CA PRO A 141 -14.01 -32.24 9.86
C PRO A 141 -12.66 -32.16 10.56
N LYS A 142 -12.58 -31.35 11.62
CA LYS A 142 -11.35 -31.21 12.40
C LYS A 142 -10.94 -32.57 12.98
N SER A 143 -9.82 -33.12 12.52
CA SER A 143 -9.19 -34.27 13.15
C SER A 143 -8.41 -33.86 14.39
N ASP A 144 -7.95 -34.85 15.16
CA ASP A 144 -6.90 -34.63 16.16
C ASP A 144 -5.68 -33.98 15.48
N VAL A 145 -5.10 -32.98 16.14
CA VAL A 145 -3.93 -32.23 15.66
C VAL A 145 -2.73 -33.17 15.52
N GLU A 146 -2.55 -34.14 16.42
CA GLU A 146 -1.46 -35.11 16.35
C GLU A 146 -1.57 -35.98 15.11
N VAL A 147 -2.80 -36.38 14.74
CA VAL A 147 -3.06 -37.18 13.54
C VAL A 147 -2.75 -36.35 12.28
N PHE A 148 -3.21 -35.10 12.22
CA PHE A 148 -2.93 -34.21 11.09
C PHE A 148 -1.43 -33.97 10.92
N CYS A 149 -0.73 -33.58 12.00
CA CYS A 149 0.71 -33.34 11.98
C CYS A 149 1.50 -34.60 11.60
N SER A 150 1.08 -35.78 12.07
CA SER A 150 1.71 -37.05 11.73
C SER A 150 1.59 -37.37 10.24
N ASN A 151 0.43 -37.10 9.63
CA ASN A 151 0.21 -37.27 8.20
C ASN A 151 1.11 -36.34 7.37
N VAL A 152 1.18 -35.06 7.74
CA VAL A 152 2.06 -34.09 7.08
C VAL A 152 3.53 -34.50 7.23
N ALA A 153 3.96 -34.89 8.44
CA ALA A 153 5.33 -35.32 8.70
C ALA A 153 5.72 -36.60 7.94
N SER A 154 4.77 -37.54 7.77
CA SER A 154 4.95 -38.74 6.94
C SER A 154 5.13 -38.38 5.46
N GLY A 155 4.29 -37.48 4.94
CA GLY A 155 4.40 -36.95 3.58
C GLY A 155 5.72 -36.23 3.31
N LEU A 156 6.15 -35.35 4.22
CA LEU A 156 7.43 -34.66 4.12
C LEU A 156 8.62 -35.63 4.15
N ARG A 157 8.57 -36.68 4.98
CA ARG A 157 9.64 -37.70 5.05
C ARG A 157 9.73 -38.56 3.79
N SER A 158 8.59 -38.89 3.19
CA SER A 158 8.54 -39.76 2.01
C SER A 158 8.84 -39.02 0.71
N LEU A 159 8.31 -37.81 0.53
CA LEU A 159 8.42 -37.04 -0.71
C LEU A 159 9.54 -36.00 -0.69
N GLY A 160 10.07 -35.65 0.49
CA GLY A 160 11.16 -34.69 0.62
C GLY A 160 10.87 -33.37 -0.10
N THR A 161 11.72 -33.01 -1.06
CA THR A 161 11.58 -31.78 -1.87
C THR A 161 10.46 -31.81 -2.90
N GLU A 162 9.91 -32.99 -3.19
CA GLU A 162 8.75 -33.14 -4.08
C GLU A 162 7.42 -32.95 -3.35
N TYR A 163 7.43 -32.85 -2.00
CA TYR A 163 6.23 -32.56 -1.24
C TYR A 163 5.67 -31.18 -1.64
N PRO A 164 4.35 -31.06 -1.89
CA PRO A 164 3.74 -29.79 -2.26
C PRO A 164 4.05 -28.70 -1.25
N LYS A 165 4.48 -27.52 -1.74
CA LYS A 165 4.72 -26.36 -0.89
C LYS A 165 3.43 -26.00 -0.16
N THR A 166 3.42 -26.21 1.15
CA THR A 166 2.24 -26.09 1.99
C THR A 166 2.47 -25.02 3.05
N VAL A 167 1.48 -24.14 3.24
CA VAL A 167 1.46 -23.17 4.34
C VAL A 167 0.36 -23.61 5.29
N ILE A 168 0.71 -23.72 6.58
CA ILE A 168 -0.23 -24.05 7.66
C ILE A 168 -0.28 -22.79 8.53
N PHE A 169 -1.49 -22.25 8.72
CA PHE A 169 -1.75 -21.07 9.55
C PHE A 169 -1.99 -21.45 11.01
#